data_AF-A0A3B7N421-F1
#
_entry.id   AF-A0A3B7N421-F1
#
_cell.length_a   1.000
_cell.length_b   1.000
_cell.length_c   1.000
_cell.angle_alpha   90.00
_cell.angle_beta   90.00
_cell.angle_gamma   90.00
#
_symmetry.space_group_name_H-M   'P 1'
#
loop_
_entity.id
_entity.type
_entity.pdbx_description
1 polymer ?
#
loop_
_entity_poly.entity_id
_entity_poly.type
_entity_poly.pdbx_seq_one_letter_code
_entity_poly.pdbx_strand_id
1 'polypeptide(L)'
;MATKIFIFLSAIFLISCRSSEFDAEEVAKSYCDCLKSNSTSKDFLAAKTICDGSLLQSNRYFRINYIESTYGRYMVFLPKGLRDSSAGFNLRFYNYIEANCCKLAFENCNKEDSLIKQRQAVDSFLKK
;
A
#
# COMPACT_ATOMS: atom_id res chain seq x y z
N MET A 1 -34.76 -30.35 -0.17
CA MET A 1 -34.31 -29.37 -1.18
C MET A 1 -33.71 -28.09 -0.58
N ALA A 2 -34.12 -27.64 0.62
CA ALA A 2 -33.58 -26.43 1.27
C ALA A 2 -32.08 -26.49 1.64
N THR A 3 -31.54 -27.68 1.94
CA THR A 3 -30.15 -27.85 2.40
C THR A 3 -29.11 -27.58 1.31
N LYS A 4 -29.44 -27.79 0.03
CA LYS A 4 -28.52 -27.52 -1.10
C LYS A 4 -28.39 -26.03 -1.42
N ILE A 5 -29.41 -25.23 -1.13
CA ILE A 5 -29.42 -23.78 -1.35
C ILE A 5 -28.53 -23.06 -0.32
N PHE A 6 -28.55 -23.53 0.93
CA PHE A 6 -27.70 -22.98 1.99
C PHE A 6 -26.20 -23.20 1.74
N ILE A 7 -25.80 -24.35 1.18
CA ILE A 7 -24.40 -24.65 0.84
C ILE A 7 -23.91 -23.78 -0.32
N PHE A 8 -24.80 -23.42 -1.26
CA PHE A 8 -24.44 -22.59 -2.40
C PHE A 8 -24.28 -21.10 -1.99
N LEU A 9 -25.12 -20.60 -1.09
CA LEU A 9 -25.00 -19.24 -0.56
C LEU A 9 -23.75 -19.05 0.32
N SER A 10 -23.37 -20.05 1.13
CA SER A 10 -22.13 -19.97 1.92
C SER A 10 -20.87 -20.06 1.06
N ALA A 11 -20.88 -20.81 -0.05
CA ALA A 11 -19.77 -20.85 -1.00
C ALA A 11 -19.55 -19.52 -1.74
N ILE A 12 -20.63 -18.79 -2.09
CA ILE A 12 -20.54 -17.47 -2.74
C ILE A 12 -19.91 -16.42 -1.80
N PHE A 13 -20.25 -16.45 -0.51
CA PHE A 13 -19.63 -15.56 0.49
C PHE A 13 -18.13 -15.84 0.68
N LEU A 14 -17.68 -17.10 0.58
CA LEU A 14 -16.26 -17.45 0.70
C LEU A 14 -15.44 -17.00 -0.53
N ILE A 15 -16.03 -17.00 -1.72
CA ILE A 15 -15.35 -16.55 -2.95
C ILE A 15 -15.26 -15.02 -3.01
N SER A 16 -16.22 -14.30 -2.41
CA SER A 16 -16.22 -12.84 -2.34
C SER A 16 -15.30 -12.24 -1.26
N CYS A 17 -14.60 -13.08 -0.49
CA CYS A 17 -13.54 -12.69 0.45
C CYS A 17 -12.14 -12.81 -0.17
N ARG A 18 -11.97 -12.63 -1.49
CA ARG A 18 -10.64 -12.34 -2.05
C ARG A 18 -10.28 -10.89 -1.73
N SER A 19 -9.76 -10.74 -0.52
CA SER A 19 -9.34 -9.52 0.17
C SER A 19 -8.08 -8.89 -0.43
N SER A 20 -7.98 -8.79 -1.77
CA SER A 20 -6.82 -8.15 -2.41
C SER A 20 -6.64 -6.71 -1.94
N GLU A 21 -7.72 -6.02 -1.55
CA GLU A 21 -7.65 -4.70 -0.89
C GLU A 21 -6.83 -4.67 0.41
N PHE A 22 -6.65 -5.81 1.08
CA PHE A 22 -5.91 -5.94 2.33
C PHE A 22 -4.51 -6.52 2.14
N ASP A 23 -4.23 -7.10 0.97
CA ASP A 23 -2.91 -7.62 0.64
C ASP A 23 -2.03 -6.50 0.11
N ALA A 24 -1.20 -5.97 1.00
CA ALA A 24 -0.29 -4.88 0.68
C ALA A 24 0.71 -5.22 -0.43
N GLU A 25 1.14 -6.49 -0.55
CA GLU A 25 2.11 -6.91 -1.56
C GLU A 25 1.45 -7.05 -2.92
N GLU A 26 0.23 -7.60 -2.98
CA GLU A 26 -0.55 -7.67 -4.22
C GLU A 26 -0.85 -6.25 -4.75
N VAL A 27 -1.29 -5.35 -3.87
CA VAL A 27 -1.56 -3.95 -4.23
C VAL A 27 -0.28 -3.23 -4.66
N ALA A 28 0.85 -3.46 -3.98
CA ALA A 28 2.15 -2.91 -4.35
C ALA A 28 2.63 -3.42 -5.71
N LYS A 29 2.40 -4.70 -6.01
CA LYS A 29 2.69 -5.29 -7.32
C LYS A 29 1.86 -4.62 -8.41
N SER A 30 0.55 -4.49 -8.22
CA SER A 30 -0.32 -3.77 -9.17
C SER A 30 0.10 -2.31 -9.37
N TYR A 31 0.57 -1.66 -8.31
CA TYR A 31 1.12 -0.30 -8.39
C TYR A 31 2.41 -0.25 -9.21
N CYS A 32 3.35 -1.18 -8.99
CA CYS A 32 4.56 -1.31 -9.80
C CYS A 32 4.23 -1.55 -11.28
N ASP A 33 3.24 -2.39 -11.58
CA ASP A 33 2.77 -2.66 -12.94
C ASP A 33 2.12 -1.43 -13.58
N CYS A 34 1.37 -0.65 -12.81
CA CYS A 34 0.83 0.64 -13.23
C CYS A 34 1.96 1.61 -13.58
N LEU A 35 2.97 1.75 -12.71
CA LEU A 35 4.12 2.61 -12.99
C LEU A 35 4.84 2.15 -14.26
N LYS A 36 5.09 0.86 -14.41
CA LYS A 36 5.77 0.29 -15.59
C LYS A 36 5.00 0.57 -16.88
N SER A 37 3.68 0.40 -16.88
CA SER A 37 2.85 0.65 -18.07
C SER A 37 2.74 2.15 -18.43
N ASN A 38 2.78 3.04 -17.44
CA ASN A 38 2.72 4.50 -17.65
C ASN A 38 4.11 5.17 -17.80
N SER A 39 5.20 4.47 -17.45
CA SER A 39 6.60 4.94 -17.54
C SER A 39 7.15 5.01 -18.98
N THR A 40 6.32 4.79 -20.00
CA THR A 40 6.61 5.13 -21.40
C THR A 40 6.65 6.64 -21.63
N SER A 41 6.09 7.43 -20.70
CA SER A 41 6.20 8.88 -20.68
C SER A 41 7.48 9.31 -19.94
N LYS A 42 8.25 10.25 -20.50
CA LYS A 42 9.45 10.86 -19.88
C LYS A 42 9.18 11.61 -18.56
N ASP A 43 8.00 11.44 -17.97
CA ASP A 43 7.50 12.17 -16.81
C ASP A 43 7.09 11.20 -15.71
N PHE A 44 8.05 10.96 -14.81
CA PHE A 44 7.86 10.17 -13.60
C PHE A 44 6.68 10.66 -12.75
N LEU A 45 6.51 11.98 -12.63
CA LEU A 45 5.48 12.58 -11.79
C LEU A 45 4.09 12.31 -12.36
N ALA A 46 3.94 12.36 -13.68
CA ALA A 46 2.68 12.02 -14.36
C ALA A 46 2.29 10.55 -14.12
N ALA A 47 3.22 9.61 -14.34
CA ALA A 47 2.97 8.18 -14.10
C ALA A 47 2.61 7.92 -12.63
N LYS A 48 3.34 8.53 -11.69
CA LYS A 48 3.04 8.44 -10.26
C LYS A 48 1.64 8.97 -9.93
N THR A 49 1.28 10.15 -10.45
CA THR A 49 -0.03 10.78 -10.20
C THR A 49 -1.18 9.89 -10.66
N ILE A 50 -1.06 9.25 -11.83
CA ILE A 50 -2.05 8.30 -12.34
C ILE A 50 -2.19 7.10 -11.40
N CYS A 51 -1.08 6.49 -11.01
CA CYS A 51 -1.09 5.28 -10.19
C CYS A 51 -1.53 5.55 -8.74
N ASP A 52 -1.11 6.68 -8.15
CA ASP A 52 -1.60 7.15 -6.85
C ASP A 52 -3.12 7.39 -6.91
N GLY A 53 -3.62 8.03 -7.97
CA GLY A 53 -5.03 8.31 -8.16
C GLY A 53 -5.89 7.04 -8.18
N SER A 54 -5.41 5.99 -8.85
CA SER A 54 -6.07 4.68 -8.88
C SER A 54 -6.15 4.04 -7.48
N LEU A 55 -5.04 4.05 -6.72
CA LEU A 55 -5.02 3.50 -5.37
C LEU A 55 -5.81 4.35 -4.37
N LEU A 56 -5.84 5.67 -4.53
CA LEU A 56 -6.68 6.53 -3.70
C LEU A 56 -8.15 6.15 -3.82
N GLN A 57 -8.62 5.78 -5.01
CA GLN A 57 -10.01 5.38 -5.22
C GLN A 57 -10.29 3.96 -4.72
N SER A 58 -9.36 3.03 -4.90
CA SER A 58 -9.58 1.59 -4.70
C SER A 58 -9.07 1.03 -3.38
N ASN A 59 -8.11 1.66 -2.70
CA ASN A 59 -7.50 1.12 -1.49
C ASN A 59 -7.66 2.04 -0.26
N ARG A 60 -8.41 1.58 0.73
CA ARG A 60 -8.69 2.34 1.96
C ARG A 60 -7.44 2.65 2.78
N TYR A 61 -6.52 1.70 2.93
CA TYR A 61 -5.34 1.88 3.78
C TYR A 61 -4.30 2.79 3.15
N PHE A 62 -4.15 2.71 1.83
CA PHE A 62 -3.37 3.66 1.05
C PHE A 62 -3.94 5.08 1.20
N ARG A 63 -5.27 5.23 1.06
CA ARG A 63 -5.95 6.53 1.22
C ARG A 63 -5.74 7.16 2.60
N ILE A 64 -5.83 6.36 3.67
CA ILE A 64 -5.57 6.84 5.03
C ILE A 64 -4.13 7.37 5.16
N ASN A 65 -3.14 6.66 4.60
CA ASN A 65 -1.74 7.10 4.63
C ASN A 65 -1.49 8.34 3.78
N TYR A 66 -2.13 8.44 2.62
CA TYR A 66 -2.05 9.63 1.80
C TYR A 66 -2.59 10.85 2.54
N ILE A 67 -3.76 10.73 3.19
CA ILE A 67 -4.33 11.82 3.99
C ILE A 67 -3.38 12.22 5.12
N GLU A 68 -2.81 11.25 5.85
CA GLU A 68 -1.80 11.52 6.90
C GLU A 68 -0.59 12.29 6.36
N SER A 69 -0.09 11.86 5.20
CA SER A 69 1.13 12.43 4.59
C SER A 69 0.88 13.83 4.03
N THR A 70 -0.31 14.11 3.51
CA THR A 70 -0.67 15.40 2.91
C THR A 70 -1.19 16.41 3.93
N TYR A 71 -2.02 15.98 4.89
CA TYR A 71 -2.73 16.87 5.81
C TYR A 71 -2.21 16.80 7.25
N GLY A 72 -1.23 15.94 7.53
CA GLY A 72 -0.65 15.76 8.86
C GLY A 72 -1.47 14.83 9.76
N ARG A 73 -1.21 14.94 11.08
CA ARG A 73 -1.57 13.99 12.16
C ARG A 73 -3.06 13.60 12.26
N TYR A 74 -3.58 12.85 11.32
CA TYR A 74 -4.94 12.31 11.30
C TYR A 74 -5.01 10.91 11.92
N MET A 75 -3.94 10.12 11.77
CA MET A 75 -3.82 8.75 12.29
C MET A 75 -3.94 8.67 13.81
N VAL A 76 -3.58 9.73 14.55
CA VAL A 76 -3.72 9.78 16.02
C VAL A 76 -5.18 9.77 16.48
N PHE A 77 -6.10 10.21 15.63
CA PHE A 77 -7.54 10.25 15.92
C PHE A 77 -8.28 8.98 15.46
N LEU A 78 -7.60 8.07 14.75
CA LEU A 78 -8.20 6.83 14.29
C LEU A 78 -8.30 5.80 15.42
N PRO A 79 -9.31 4.90 15.40
CA PRO A 79 -9.35 3.75 16.27
C PRO A 79 -8.07 2.92 16.15
N LYS A 80 -7.54 2.44 17.29
CA LYS A 80 -6.26 1.71 17.36
C LYS A 80 -6.15 0.61 16.30
N GLY A 81 -7.17 -0.25 16.18
CA GLY A 81 -7.16 -1.34 15.19
C GLY A 81 -7.01 -0.83 13.75
N LEU A 82 -7.73 0.23 13.38
CA LEU A 82 -7.63 0.80 12.03
C LEU A 82 -6.26 1.45 11.80
N ARG A 83 -5.73 2.16 12.79
CA ARG A 83 -4.40 2.76 12.72
C ARG A 83 -3.32 1.68 12.54
N ASP A 84 -3.35 0.64 13.36
CA ASP A 84 -2.34 -0.42 13.36
C ASP A 84 -2.43 -1.24 12.04
N SER A 85 -3.64 -1.53 11.54
CA SER A 85 -3.83 -2.16 10.22
C SER A 85 -3.34 -1.27 9.08
N SER A 86 -3.62 0.04 9.13
CA SER A 86 -3.15 0.99 8.13
C SER A 86 -1.62 1.06 8.13
N ALA A 87 -1.00 1.22 9.31
CA ALA A 87 0.45 1.26 9.44
C ALA A 87 1.11 -0.03 8.90
N GLY A 88 0.58 -1.19 9.28
CA GLY A 88 1.09 -2.49 8.82
C GLY A 88 0.93 -2.69 7.31
N PHE A 89 -0.20 -2.26 6.74
CA PHE A 89 -0.39 -2.27 5.28
C PHE A 89 0.66 -1.42 4.58
N ASN A 90 0.81 -0.16 5.00
CA ASN A 90 1.71 0.78 4.32
C ASN A 90 3.18 0.36 4.45
N LEU A 91 3.60 -0.16 5.60
CA LEU A 91 4.94 -0.71 5.77
C LEU A 91 5.23 -1.81 4.74
N ARG A 92 4.34 -2.80 4.61
CA ARG A 92 4.50 -3.89 3.63
C ARG A 92 4.46 -3.38 2.18
N PHE A 93 3.54 -2.46 1.89
CA PHE A 93 3.37 -1.88 0.56
C PHE A 93 4.64 -1.16 0.10
N TYR A 94 5.19 -0.25 0.93
CA TYR A 94 6.39 0.50 0.59
C TYR A 94 7.65 -0.39 0.58
N ASN A 95 7.77 -1.37 1.49
CA ASN A 95 8.86 -2.34 1.46
C ASN A 95 8.86 -3.14 0.15
N TYR A 96 7.69 -3.57 -0.33
CA TYR A 96 7.58 -4.27 -1.60
C TYR A 96 8.01 -3.38 -2.77
N ILE A 97 7.53 -2.13 -2.82
CA ILE A 97 7.91 -1.16 -3.86
C ILE A 97 9.42 -0.94 -3.86
N GLU A 98 10.01 -0.73 -2.70
CA GLU A 98 11.45 -0.53 -2.53
C GLU A 98 12.25 -1.75 -3.02
N ALA A 99 11.80 -2.96 -2.69
CA ALA A 99 12.45 -4.18 -3.13
C ALA A 99 12.34 -4.41 -4.64
N ASN A 100 11.18 -4.13 -5.24
CA ASN A 100 10.83 -4.65 -6.57
C ASN A 100 10.79 -3.59 -7.68
N CYS A 101 10.37 -2.35 -7.41
CA CYS A 101 10.17 -1.33 -8.43
C CYS A 101 10.64 0.08 -8.04
N CYS A 102 11.54 0.18 -7.08
CA CYS A 102 12.02 1.44 -6.51
C CYS A 102 12.52 2.48 -7.53
N LYS A 103 13.23 2.05 -8.57
CA LYS A 103 13.68 2.96 -9.67
C LYS A 103 12.52 3.58 -10.46
N LEU A 104 11.34 2.94 -10.45
CA LEU A 104 10.12 3.43 -11.08
C LEU A 104 9.27 4.25 -10.12
N ALA A 105 9.43 4.05 -8.80
CA ALA A 105 8.57 4.63 -7.78
C ALA A 105 9.19 5.82 -7.03
N PHE A 106 10.51 5.98 -7.05
CA PHE A 106 11.23 7.07 -6.38
C PHE A 106 12.31 7.68 -7.28
N GLU A 107 12.27 9.00 -7.44
CA GLU A 107 13.33 9.78 -8.08
C GLU A 107 14.61 9.64 -7.22
N ASN A 108 15.67 9.08 -7.81
CA ASN A 108 16.94 8.77 -7.12
C ASN A 108 16.90 7.61 -6.12
N CYS A 109 16.11 6.57 -6.38
CA CYS A 109 16.20 5.34 -5.59
C CYS A 109 17.64 4.77 -5.55
N ASN A 110 18.26 4.85 -4.37
CA ASN A 110 19.44 4.08 -3.99
C ASN A 110 19.06 3.15 -2.83
N LYS A 111 19.04 1.84 -3.08
CA LYS A 111 18.66 0.82 -2.09
C LYS A 111 19.57 0.83 -0.85
N GLU A 112 20.83 1.25 -0.99
CA GLU A 112 21.77 1.31 0.13
C GLU A 112 21.43 2.45 1.11
N ASP A 113 21.02 3.62 0.62
CA ASP A 113 20.69 4.78 1.46
C ASP A 113 19.40 4.60 2.26
N SER A 114 18.41 3.90 1.70
CA SER A 114 17.10 3.72 2.33
C SER A 114 17.15 2.83 3.57
N LEU A 115 17.81 1.66 3.47
CA LEU A 115 17.99 0.75 4.59
C LEU A 115 18.83 1.37 5.71
N ILE A 116 19.85 2.16 5.35
CA ILE A 116 20.68 2.90 6.33
C ILE A 116 19.82 3.94 7.07
N LYS A 117 18.99 4.71 6.36
CA LYS A 117 18.10 5.72 6.97
C LYS A 117 17.01 5.10 7.85
N GLN A 118 16.40 3.99 7.44
CA GLN A 118 15.43 3.28 8.27
C GLN A 118 16.06 2.73 9.55
N ARG A 119 17.25 2.14 9.46
CA ARG A 119 17.99 1.63 10.62
C ARG A 119 18.37 2.74 11.59
N GLN A 120 18.87 3.87 11.07
CA GLN A 120 19.17 5.06 11.87
C GLN A 120 17.92 5.64 12.56
N ALA A 121 16.78 5.66 11.88
CA ALA A 121 15.52 6.10 12.47
C ALA A 121 15.08 5.19 13.62
N VAL A 122 15.10 3.88 13.43
CA VAL A 122 14.78 2.89 14.48
C VAL A 122 15.74 3.00 15.66
N ASP A 123 17.05 3.09 15.41
CA ASP A 123 18.06 3.24 16.46
C ASP A 123 17.89 4.54 17.26
N SER A 124 17.44 5.63 16.61
CA SER A 124 17.16 6.90 17.28
C SER A 124 15.89 6.85 18.15
N PHE A 125 14.92 6.02 17.79
CA PHE A 125 13.70 5.78 18.57
C PHE A 125 13.96 4.89 19.78
N LEU A 126 14.84 3.90 19.66
CA LEU A 126 15.18 2.97 20.75
C LEU A 126 16.13 3.57 21.81
N LYS A 127 16.77 4.71 21.51
CA LYS A 127 17.65 5.44 22.43
C LYS A 127 16.95 6.53 23.25
N LYS A 128 15.63 6.70 23.09
CA LYS A 128 14.78 7.59 23.90
C LYS A 128 13.94 6.76 24.87
#